data_AF-A0A1Y4LF74-F1
#
_entry.id   AF-A0A1Y4LF74-F1
#
_cell.length_a   1.000
_cell.length_b   1.000
_cell.length_c   1.000
_cell.angle_alpha   90.00
_cell.angle_beta   90.00
_cell.angle_gamma   90.00
#
_symmetry.space_group_name_H-M   'P 1'
#
loop_
_entity.id
_entity.type
_entity.pdbx_description
1 polymer ?
#
loop_
_entity_poly.entity_id
_entity_poly.type
_entity_poly.pdbx_seq_one_letter_code
_entity_poly.pdbx_strand_id
1 'polypeptide(L)'
;MCQSYEIIDSRRVGDTKVVLGYSPTAASPYVTWKCYTHDNFQGYNFGRYFGDEQAARKNMKQRVDELREELPPGHLDWRPRHHRKDPGMER
;
A
#
# COMPACT_ATOMS: atom_id res chain seq x y z
N MET A 1 1.60 7.32 25.69
CA MET A 1 0.40 7.09 24.85
C MET A 1 0.78 6.08 23.78
N CYS A 2 0.18 4.90 23.78
CA CYS A 2 0.34 3.95 22.68
C CYS A 2 -0.44 4.53 21.49
N GLN A 3 0.25 4.98 20.44
CA GLN A 3 -0.42 5.49 19.24
C GLN A 3 -1.02 4.31 18.49
N SER A 4 -2.24 3.92 18.86
CA SER A 4 -3.03 2.99 18.06
C SER A 4 -3.51 3.71 16.80
N TYR A 5 -3.25 3.10 15.64
CA TYR A 5 -3.80 3.55 14.37
C TYR A 5 -5.09 2.77 14.10
N GLU A 6 -6.15 3.47 13.74
CA GLU A 6 -7.38 2.89 13.23
C GLU A 6 -7.26 2.65 11.73
N ILE A 7 -7.62 1.47 11.24
CA ILE A 7 -7.59 1.19 9.80
C ILE A 7 -8.79 1.85 9.14
N ILE A 8 -8.52 2.89 8.34
CA ILE A 8 -9.55 3.68 7.63
C ILE A 8 -9.74 3.24 6.18
N ASP A 9 -8.78 2.51 5.60
CA ASP A 9 -8.91 1.93 4.26
C ASP A 9 -8.07 0.64 4.15
N SER A 10 -8.52 -0.31 3.32
CA SER A 10 -7.74 -1.52 3.04
C SER A 10 -8.02 -2.08 1.64
N ARG A 11 -6.97 -2.62 1.01
CA ARG A 11 -7.05 -3.22 -0.32
C ARG A 11 -6.27 -4.52 -0.36
N ARG A 12 -6.94 -5.61 -0.73
CA ARG A 12 -6.32 -6.92 -0.95
C ARG A 12 -5.91 -7.08 -2.41
N VAL A 13 -4.74 -7.66 -2.62
CA VAL A 13 -4.17 -8.06 -3.92
C VAL A 13 -3.52 -9.43 -3.72
N GLY A 14 -4.18 -10.49 -4.21
CA GLY A 14 -3.76 -11.86 -3.94
C GLY A 14 -3.60 -12.16 -2.44
N ASP A 15 -2.39 -12.55 -2.05
CA ASP A 15 -1.99 -12.89 -0.67
C ASP A 15 -1.51 -11.70 0.17
N THR A 16 -1.54 -10.48 -0.38
CA THR A 16 -1.11 -9.27 0.33
C THR A 16 -2.29 -8.31 0.49
N LYS A 17 -2.38 -7.68 1.66
CA LYS A 17 -3.34 -6.61 1.96
C LYS A 17 -2.57 -5.34 2.28
N VAL A 18 -2.83 -4.27 1.54
CA VAL A 18 -2.34 -2.93 1.88
C VAL A 18 -3.40 -2.24 2.73
N VAL A 19 -3.01 -1.71 3.89
CA VAL A 19 -3.92 -0.98 4.79
C VAL A 19 -3.44 0.45 4.96
N LEU A 20 -4.38 1.38 5.16
CA LEU A 20 -4.16 2.76 5.56
C LEU A 20 -4.70 2.94 6.99
N GLY A 21 -3.81 3.27 7.91
CA GLY A 21 -4.12 3.59 9.29
C GLY A 21 -4.12 5.10 9.54
N TYR A 22 -4.95 5.55 10.47
CA TYR A 22 -5.01 6.93 10.96
C TYR A 22 -4.91 6.99 12.49
N SER A 23 -4.13 7.93 13.01
CA SER A 23 -4.07 8.23 14.44
C SER A 23 -3.92 9.74 14.65
N PRO A 24 -4.93 10.44 15.20
CA PRO A 24 -4.86 11.89 15.39
C PRO A 24 -3.83 12.30 16.45
N THR A 25 -3.40 11.37 17.30
CA THR A 25 -2.41 11.61 18.37
C THR A 25 -0.99 11.25 17.94
N ALA A 26 -0.80 10.80 16.70
CA ALA A 26 0.50 10.45 16.16
C ALA A 26 1.23 11.63 15.55
N ALA A 27 2.56 11.63 15.71
CA ALA A 27 3.44 12.61 15.05
C ALA A 27 3.33 12.50 13.51
N SER A 28 3.04 11.30 13.02
CA SER A 28 2.64 11.05 11.64
C SER A 28 1.24 10.44 11.63
N PRO A 29 0.19 11.25 11.40
CA PRO A 29 -1.18 10.81 11.57
C PRO A 29 -1.60 9.67 10.64
N TYR A 30 -0.93 9.48 9.50
CA TYR A 30 -1.29 8.44 8.55
C TYR A 30 -0.17 7.42 8.37
N VAL A 31 -0.53 6.15 8.20
CA VAL A 31 0.43 5.07 7.95
C VAL A 31 -0.11 4.10 6.91
N THR A 32 0.76 3.55 6.06
CA THR A 32 0.41 2.44 5.17
C THR A 32 1.21 1.20 5.53
N TRP A 33 0.56 0.05 5.67
CA TRP A 33 1.20 -1.24 5.93
C TRP A 33 0.89 -2.26 4.83
N LYS A 34 1.85 -3.16 4.55
CA LYS A 34 1.57 -4.41 3.81
C LYS A 34 1.43 -5.52 4.85
N CYS A 35 0.32 -6.25 4.79
CA CYS A 35 0.03 -7.40 5.62
C CYS A 35 -0.05 -8.62 4.70
N TYR A 36 0.61 -9.71 5.07
CA TYR A 36 0.67 -10.92 4.24
C TYR A 36 -0.18 -12.05 4.84
N THR A 37 -0.81 -12.88 4.00
CA THR A 37 -1.61 -14.04 4.44
C THR A 37 -0.79 -15.04 5.24
N HIS A 38 0.48 -15.26 4.90
CA HIS A 38 1.36 -16.22 5.58
C HIS A 38 1.64 -15.89 7.05
N ASP A 39 1.57 -14.61 7.42
CA ASP A 39 1.66 -14.13 8.81
C ASP A 39 0.27 -14.02 9.47
N ASN A 40 -0.77 -14.65 8.92
CA ASN A 40 -2.18 -14.43 9.29
C ASN A 40 -2.58 -12.94 9.26
N PHE A 41 -1.92 -12.14 8.41
CA PHE A 41 -2.01 -10.68 8.39
C PHE A 41 -1.63 -9.98 9.72
N GLN A 42 -0.92 -10.67 10.62
CA GLN A 42 -0.49 -10.13 11.92
C GLN A 42 0.87 -9.42 11.83
N GLY A 43 1.66 -9.73 10.79
CA GLY A 43 2.92 -9.05 10.49
C GLY A 43 2.72 -7.70 9.78
N TYR A 44 3.13 -6.62 10.42
CA TYR A 44 3.20 -5.28 9.82
C TYR A 44 4.62 -5.03 9.30
N ASN A 45 4.94 -5.56 8.12
CA ASN A 45 6.24 -5.29 7.49
C ASN A 45 6.16 -4.02 6.63
N PHE A 46 7.18 -3.16 6.72
CA PHE A 46 7.36 -1.94 5.91
C PHE A 46 6.25 -0.88 6.01
N GLY A 47 5.98 -0.40 7.23
CA GLY A 47 5.13 0.78 7.45
C GLY A 47 5.73 2.05 6.85
N ARG A 48 4.96 2.78 6.03
CA ARG A 48 5.31 4.17 5.63
C ARG A 48 4.37 5.14 6.32
N TYR A 49 4.94 6.13 6.97
CA TYR A 49 4.23 7.14 7.74
C TYR A 49 4.15 8.46 6.97
N PHE A 50 3.05 9.18 7.13
CA PHE A 50 2.74 10.42 6.41
C PHE A 50 2.09 11.45 7.33
N GLY A 51 2.39 12.72 7.08
CA GLY A 51 1.71 13.87 7.69
C GLY A 51 0.35 14.19 7.04
N ASP A 52 0.13 13.72 5.82
CA ASP A 52 -1.01 14.09 4.98
C ASP A 52 -1.74 12.85 4.44
N GLU A 53 -3.07 12.93 4.40
CA GLU A 53 -3.95 11.84 3.95
C GLU A 53 -3.76 11.55 2.45
N GLN A 54 -3.63 12.58 1.62
CA GLN A 54 -3.51 12.43 0.17
C GLN A 54 -2.19 11.73 -0.18
N ALA A 55 -1.10 12.06 0.51
CA ALA A 55 0.19 11.40 0.38
C ALA A 55 0.08 9.91 0.77
N ALA A 56 -0.62 9.61 1.86
CA ALA A 56 -0.84 8.24 2.31
C ALA A 56 -1.70 7.42 1.33
N ARG A 57 -2.81 8.01 0.82
CA ARG A 57 -3.66 7.39 -0.21
C ARG A 57 -2.92 7.17 -1.52
N LYS A 58 -2.09 8.14 -1.95
CA LYS A 58 -1.24 8.00 -3.13
C LYS A 58 -0.26 6.84 -2.96
N ASN A 59 0.36 6.71 -1.79
CA ASN A 59 1.26 5.60 -1.50
C ASN A 59 0.54 4.25 -1.43
N MET A 60 -0.65 4.20 -0.82
CA MET A 60 -1.49 3.00 -0.79
C MET A 60 -1.83 2.54 -2.21
N LYS A 61 -2.27 3.46 -3.07
CA LYS A 61 -2.56 3.16 -4.48
C LYS A 61 -1.33 2.64 -5.22
N GLN A 62 -0.17 3.27 -5.01
CA GLN A 62 1.10 2.83 -5.60
C GLN A 62 1.46 1.41 -5.16
N ARG A 63 1.42 1.11 -3.85
CA ARG A 63 1.69 -0.23 -3.33
C ARG A 63 0.74 -1.29 -3.89
N VAL A 64 -0.54 -0.94 -4.06
CA VAL A 64 -1.53 -1.83 -4.68
C VAL A 64 -1.21 -2.09 -6.15
N ASP A 65 -0.77 -1.07 -6.89
CA ASP A 65 -0.38 -1.23 -8.29
C ASP A 65 0.87 -2.11 -8.42
N GLU A 66 1.92 -1.82 -7.63
CA GLU A 66 3.15 -2.63 -7.55
C GLU A 66 2.83 -4.11 -7.27
N LEU A 67 1.96 -4.40 -6.30
CA LEU A 67 1.55 -5.77 -5.99
C LEU A 67 0.82 -6.44 -7.16
N ARG A 68 0.02 -5.70 -7.93
CA ARG A 68 -0.70 -6.25 -9.09
C ARG A 68 0.24 -6.59 -10.24
N GLU A 69 1.33 -5.84 -10.35
CA GLU A 69 2.38 -6.06 -11.36
C GLU A 69 3.27 -7.26 -11.00
N GLU A 70 3.47 -7.54 -9.72
CA GLU A 70 4.25 -8.68 -9.22
C GLU A 70 3.50 -10.02 -9.34
N LEU A 71 2.17 -9.99 -9.51
CA LEU A 71 1.36 -11.20 -9.66
C LEU A 71 1.69 -11.96 -10.96
N PRO A 72 1.57 -13.29 -10.98
CA PRO A 72 1.75 -14.07 -12.20
C PRO A 72 0.66 -13.73 -13.23
N PRO A 73 0.99 -13.70 -14.53
CA PRO A 73 0.01 -13.52 -15.60
C PRO A 73 -1.12 -14.55 -15.47
N GLY A 74 -2.37 -14.07 -15.47
CA GLY A 74 -3.56 -14.92 -15.30
C GLY A 74 -4.13 -14.96 -13.87
N HIS A 75 -3.48 -14.33 -12.88
CA HIS A 75 -4.11 -14.11 -11.58
C HIS A 75 -5.28 -13.09 -11.69
N LEU A 76 -6.36 -13.27 -10.92
CA LEU A 76 -7.57 -12.44 -11.01
C LEU A 76 -7.29 -10.93 -10.82
N ASP A 77 -6.42 -10.61 -9.86
CA ASP A 77 -5.97 -9.24 -9.59
C ASP A 77 -4.83 -8.74 -10.48
N TRP A 78 -4.27 -9.60 -11.35
CA TRP A 78 -3.16 -9.21 -12.21
C TRP A 78 -3.60 -8.12 -13.18
N ARG A 79 -2.77 -7.09 -13.33
CA ARG A 79 -2.94 -6.08 -14.36
C ARG A 79 -1.67 -6.03 -15.19
N PRO A 80 -1.78 -6.05 -16.54
CA PRO A 80 -0.61 -5.90 -17.38
C PRO A 80 0.07 -4.58 -17.06
N ARG A 81 1.40 -4.62 -16.97
CA ARG A 81 2.24 -3.43 -16.80
C ARG A 81 1.98 -2.50 -17.98
N HIS A 82 1.09 -1.52 -17.80
CA HIS A 82 1.16 -0.32 -18.62
C HIS A 82 2.43 0.37 -18.19
N HIS A 83 3.53 0.12 -18.91
CA HIS A 83 4.68 1.01 -18.87
C HIS A 83 4.08 2.42 -18.92
N ARG A 84 4.14 3.16 -17.80
CA ARG A 84 4.17 4.61 -17.91
C ARG A 84 5.39 4.82 -18.79
N LYS A 85 5.18 5.16 -20.06
CA LYS A 85 6.23 5.80 -20.84
C LYS A 85 6.53 7.05 -20.03
N ASP A 86 7.60 7.03 -19.24
CA ASP A 86 8.24 8.27 -18.82
C ASP A 86 8.51 9.05 -20.12
N PRO A 87 7.89 10.22 -20.35
CA PRO A 87 8.05 10.95 -21.60
C PRO A 87 9.47 11.55 -21.81
N GLY A 88 10.47 11.08 -21.07
CA GLY A 88 11.74 11.78 -20.88
C GLY A 88 13.00 11.01 -21.27
N MET A 89 12.90 10.01 -22.15
CA MET A 89 14.11 9.36 -22.69
C MET A 89 13.98 9.13 -24.20
N GLU A 90 13.78 10.21 -24.94
CA GLU A 90 14.17 10.27 -26.36
C GLU A 90 15.26 11.35 -26.51
N ARG A 91 16.46 10.86 -26.83
CA ARG A 91 17.66 11.52 -27.37
C ARG A 91 18.44 12.52 -26.52
#